data_AF-A0A352LVL6-F1
#
_entry.id   AF-A0A352LVL6-F1
#
_cell.length_a   1.000
_cell.length_b   1.000
_cell.length_c   1.000
_cell.angle_alpha   90.00
_cell.angle_beta   90.00
_cell.angle_gamma   90.00
#
_symmetry.space_group_name_H-M   'P 1'
#
loop_
_entity.id
_entity.type
_entity.pdbx_description
1 polymer ?
#
loop_
_entity_poly.entity_id
_entity_poly.type
_entity_poly.pdbx_seq_one_letter_code
_entity_poly.pdbx_strand_id
1 'polypeptide(L)' 'MDAKQKTKITELEAKLAKYMPIYLEKKRQFRGIKHEDSLSELRYTQYMVYKDLVEGLEREIVRLKIGKY' A
#
# COMPACT_ATOMS: atom_id res chain seq x y z
N MET A 1 10.55 16.82 15.75
CA MET A 1 9.35 16.43 14.97
C MET A 1 8.26 17.44 15.23
N ASP A 2 7.88 18.18 14.20
CA ASP A 2 6.81 19.18 14.26
C ASP A 2 5.47 18.52 14.62
N ALA A 3 4.60 19.22 15.36
CA ALA A 3 3.28 18.69 15.75
C ALA A 3 2.45 18.29 14.52
N LYS A 4 2.56 19.03 13.40
CA LYS A 4 1.87 18.70 12.15
C LYS A 4 2.43 17.44 11.49
N GLN A 5 3.75 17.25 11.54
CA GLN A 5 4.40 16.04 11.02
C GLN A 5 3.97 14.80 11.80
N LYS A 6 3.86 14.89 13.12
CA LYS A 6 3.37 13.78 13.95
C LYS A 6 1.94 13.39 13.57
N THR A 7 1.03 14.36 13.46
CA THR A 7 -0.35 14.09 13.04
C THR A 7 -0.39 13.44 11.66
N LYS A 8 0.40 13.94 10.71
CA LYS A 8 0.47 13.36 9.35
C LYS A 8 0.98 11.92 9.35
N ILE A 9 2.02 11.61 10.14
CA ILE A 9 2.52 10.24 10.29
C ILE A 9 1.42 9.34 10.85
N THR A 10 0.71 9.76 11.89
CA THR A 10 -0.40 8.98 12.47
C THR A 10 -1.51 8.72 11.45
N GLU A 11 -1.88 9.71 10.63
CA GLU A 11 -2.87 9.53 9.56
C GLU A 11 -2.40 8.53 8.50
N LEU A 12 -1.12 8.61 8.10
CA LEU A 12 -0.54 7.69 7.12
C LEU A 12 -0.44 6.27 7.68
N GLU A 13 -0.06 6.11 8.94
CA GLU A 13 -0.03 4.82 9.63
C GLU A 13 -1.44 4.21 9.76
N ALA A 14 -2.46 5.02 10.05
CA ALA A 14 -3.86 4.57 10.06
C ALA A 14 -4.34 4.13 8.67
N LYS A 15 -3.97 4.86 7.61
CA LYS A 15 -4.25 4.46 6.22
C LYS A 15 -3.51 3.17 5.86
N LEU A 16 -2.24 3.04 6.25
CA LEU A 16 -1.45 1.83 6.02
C LEU A 16 -2.09 0.63 6.72
N ALA A 17 -2.50 0.76 7.97
CA ALA A 17 -3.19 -0.29 8.72
C ALA A 17 -4.51 -0.71 8.06
N LYS A 18 -5.22 0.22 7.42
CA LYS A 18 -6.45 -0.07 6.67
C LYS A 18 -6.18 -0.83 5.36
N TYR A 19 -5.16 -0.44 4.59
CA TYR A 19 -4.94 -0.96 3.23
C TYR A 19 -3.99 -2.15 3.16
N MET A 20 -3.08 -2.31 4.13
CA MET A 20 -2.19 -3.47 4.24
C MET A 20 -2.92 -4.82 4.22
N PRO A 21 -3.98 -5.06 5.01
CA PRO A 21 -4.69 -6.35 4.96
C PRO A 21 -5.32 -6.61 3.58
N ILE A 22 -5.81 -5.56 2.90
CA ILE A 22 -6.40 -5.67 1.55
C ILE A 22 -5.30 -6.04 0.53
N TYR A 23 -4.14 -5.38 0.59
CA TYR A 23 -2.99 -5.72 -0.23
C TYR A 23 -2.58 -7.19 -0.06
N LEU A 24 -2.48 -7.67 1.18
CA LEU A 24 -2.11 -9.06 1.48
C LEU A 24 -3.15 -10.06 0.94
N GLU A 25 -4.44 -9.74 1.05
CA GLU A 25 -5.50 -10.57 0.48
C GLU A 25 -5.39 -10.65 -1.05
N LYS A 26 -5.23 -9.50 -1.71
CA LYS A 26 -5.09 -9.42 -3.18
C LYS A 26 -3.83 -10.13 -3.68
N LYS A 27 -2.72 -10.00 -2.94
CA LYS A 27 -1.48 -10.74 -3.20
C LYS A 27 -1.69 -12.25 -3.10
N ARG A 28 -2.43 -12.71 -2.07
CA ARG A 28 -2.78 -14.12 -1.91
C ARG A 28 -3.64 -14.62 -3.05
N GLN A 29 -4.65 -13.85 -3.46
CA GLN A 29 -5.54 -14.18 -4.56
C GLN A 29 -4.81 -14.23 -5.91
N PHE A 30 -3.76 -13.43 -6.09
CA PHE A 30 -2.92 -13.43 -7.29
C PHE A 30 -1.98 -14.65 -7.36
N ARG A 31 -1.48 -15.15 -6.22
CA ARG A 31 -0.52 -16.27 -6.18
C ARG A 31 -1.20 -17.57 -6.65
N GLY A 32 -0.90 -17.99 -7.88
CA GLY A 32 -1.39 -19.24 -8.47
C GLY A 32 -2.35 -19.08 -9.66
N ILE A 33 -2.54 -17.85 -10.16
CA ILE A 33 -3.38 -17.59 -11.32
C ILE A 33 -2.54 -17.65 -12.60
N LYS A 34 -3.00 -18.42 -13.61
CA LYS A 34 -2.45 -18.37 -14.97
C LYS A 34 -2.97 -17.10 -15.67
N HIS A 35 -2.05 -16.34 -16.28
CA HIS A 35 -2.31 -15.09 -16.99
C HIS A 35 -2.95 -15.31 -18.37
N GLU A 36 -4.06 -16.05 -18.43
CA GLU A 36 -4.71 -16.39 -19.71
C GLU A 36 -6.21 -16.06 -19.73
N ASP A 37 -6.75 -15.44 -18.66
CA ASP A 37 -8.16 -15.06 -18.54
C ASP A 37 -8.28 -13.59 -18.06
N SER A 38 -9.27 -12.87 -18.57
CA SER A 38 -9.61 -11.48 -18.22
C SER A 38 -9.76 -11.27 -16.71
N LEU A 39 -10.22 -12.30 -15.98
CA LEU A 39 -10.32 -12.27 -14.52
C LEU A 39 -8.94 -12.19 -13.84
N SER A 40 -7.93 -12.84 -14.43
CA SER A 40 -6.55 -12.84 -13.97
C SER A 40 -5.92 -11.47 -14.12
N GLU A 41 -6.15 -10.80 -15.25
CA GLU A 41 -5.70 -9.44 -15.52
C GLU A 41 -6.33 -8.41 -14.57
N LEU A 42 -7.63 -8.56 -14.30
CA LEU A 42 -8.33 -7.71 -13.34
C LEU A 42 -7.75 -7.87 -11.92
N ARG A 43 -7.51 -9.11 -11.49
CA ARG A 43 -6.90 -9.39 -10.17
C ARG A 43 -5.46 -8.89 -10.08
N TYR A 44 -4.69 -9.01 -11.15
CA TYR A 44 -3.35 -8.43 -11.24
C TYR A 44 -3.39 -6.90 -11.10
N THR A 45 -4.28 -6.24 -11.83
CA THR A 45 -4.46 -4.78 -11.76
C THR A 45 -4.85 -4.34 -10.35
N GLN A 46 -5.81 -5.03 -9.73
CA GLN A 46 -6.19 -4.76 -8.33
C GLN A 46 -5.00 -4.94 -7.38
N TYR A 47 -4.24 -6.02 -7.52
CA TYR A 47 -3.04 -6.26 -6.72
C TYR A 47 -2.02 -5.13 -6.87
N MET A 48 -1.73 -4.70 -8.11
CA MET A 48 -0.78 -3.63 -8.40
C MET A 48 -1.21 -2.29 -7.79
N VAL A 49 -2.49 -1.93 -7.88
CA VAL A 49 -3.01 -0.70 -7.27
C VAL A 49 -2.79 -0.69 -5.76
N TYR A 50 -3.10 -1.79 -5.07
CA TYR A 50 -2.90 -1.86 -3.63
C TYR A 50 -1.42 -1.95 -3.24
N LYS A 51 -0.59 -2.58 -4.06
CA LYS A 51 0.86 -2.61 -3.89
C LYS A 51 1.44 -1.19 -3.93
N ASP A 52 1.12 -0.44 -4.98
CA ASP A 52 1.63 0.92 -5.17
C ASP A 52 1.13 1.87 -4.07
N LEU A 53 -0.12 1.71 -3.62
CA LEU A 53 -0.67 2.45 -2.49
C LEU A 53 0.09 2.18 -1.20
N VAL A 54 0.29 0.91 -0.84
CA VAL A 54 0.99 0.52 0.40
C VAL A 54 2.45 0.96 0.37
N GLU A 55 3.16 0.70 -0.73
CA GLU A 55 4.55 1.13 -0.87
C GLU A 55 4.70 2.65 -0.87
N GLY A 56 3.74 3.37 -1.47
CA GLY A 56 3.70 4.83 -1.43
C GLY A 56 3.56 5.37 0.00
N LEU A 57 2.63 4.81 0.77
CA LEU A 57 2.41 5.16 2.19
C LEU A 57 3.67 4.87 3.02
N GLU A 58 4.30 3.70 2.86
CA GLU A 58 5.53 3.35 3.57
C GLU A 58 6.67 4.31 3.25
N ARG A 59 6.87 4.63 1.96
CA ARG A 59 7.90 5.58 1.53
C ARG A 59 7.64 6.98 2.09
N GLU A 60 6.39 7.44 2.10
CA GLU A 60 6.04 8.75 2.67
C GLU A 60 6.29 8.78 4.18
N ILE A 61 5.88 7.75 4.92
CA ILE A 61 6.15 7.62 6.36
C ILE A 61 7.66 7.64 6.63
N VAL A 62 8.45 6.89 5.86
CA VAL A 62 9.91 6.84 6.02
C VAL A 62 10.54 8.21 5.73
N ARG A 63 10.13 8.90 4.65
CA ARG A 63 10.60 10.26 4.35
C ARG A 63 10.30 11.24 5.48
N LEU A 64 9.08 11.20 6.00
CA LEU A 64 8.66 12.04 7.12
C LEU A 64 9.42 11.73 8.42
N LYS A 65 9.75 10.45 8.67
CA LYS A 65 10.54 10.03 9.83
C LYS A 65 12.01 10.43 9.73
N ILE A 66 12.60 10.37 8.54
CA ILE A 66 14.00 10.75 8.28
C ILE A 66 14.16 12.28 8.17
N GLY A 67 13.08 13.02 7.89
CA GLY A 67 13.12 14.47 7.74
C GLY A 67 13.72 14.94 6.40
N LYS A 68 13.85 14.05 5.42
CA LYS A 68 14.25 14.39 4.05
C LYS A 68 13.00 14.78 3.26
N TYR A 69 12.77 16.08 3.14
CA TYR A 69 11.82 16.70 2.21
C TYR A 69 12.55 17.10 0.92
#